data_AF-U6DGS4-F1
#
_entry.id   AF-U6DGS4-F1
#
_cell.length_a   1.000
_cell.length_b   1.000
_cell.length_c   1.000
_cell.angle_alpha   90.00
_cell.angle_beta   90.00
_cell.angle_gamma   90.00
#
_symmetry.space_group_name_H-M   'P 1'
#
loop_
_entity.id
_entity.type
_entity.pdbx_description
1 polymer ?
#
loop_
_entity_poly.entity_id
_entity_poly.type
_entity_poly.pdbx_seq_one_letter_code
_entity_poly.pdbx_strand_id
1 'polypeptide(L)'
;DAEASLYQARCRYLQPRWTDFPDRILDLGFVGRWWVLAARMRDCDINDEEFQHLPAHLRVVGPHQLHSETNERLFDEKYKPVVLTEDQVDQALWEEQVLQKEKKDKLALSQVDSLVQSEVPR
;
A
#
# COMPACT_ATOMS: atom_id res chain seq x y z
N ASP A 1 35.66 16.23 -30.07
CA ASP A 1 35.77 15.07 -30.96
C ASP A 1 37.24 14.83 -31.30
N ALA A 2 37.66 13.57 -31.47
CA ALA A 2 39.04 13.19 -31.76
C ALA A 2 39.52 13.71 -33.12
N GLU A 3 38.60 13.89 -34.07
CA GLU A 3 38.89 14.39 -35.42
C GLU A 3 38.99 15.93 -35.49
N ALA A 4 38.65 16.63 -34.40
CA ALA A 4 38.69 18.08 -34.38
C ALA A 4 40.12 18.60 -34.65
N SER A 5 40.23 19.43 -35.69
CA SER A 5 41.51 20.05 -36.12
C SER A 5 41.55 21.56 -35.84
N LEU A 6 40.64 22.05 -35.00
CA LEU A 6 40.62 23.43 -34.53
C LEU A 6 41.79 23.66 -33.56
N TYR A 7 42.42 24.84 -33.66
CA TYR A 7 43.51 25.25 -32.77
C TYR A 7 43.13 25.13 -31.28
N GLN A 8 41.89 25.50 -30.94
CA GLN A 8 41.38 25.44 -29.56
C GLN A 8 41.41 24.02 -28.97
N ALA A 9 41.16 22.99 -29.79
CA ALA A 9 41.18 21.59 -29.35
C ALA A 9 42.59 20.98 -29.32
N ARG A 10 43.55 21.55 -30.06
CA ARG A 10 44.93 21.04 -30.19
C ARG A 10 45.95 21.78 -29.32
N CYS A 11 45.62 22.99 -28.88
CA CYS A 11 46.53 23.81 -28.07
C CYS A 11 46.82 23.14 -26.71
N ARG A 12 48.10 22.87 -26.44
CA ARG A 12 48.58 22.24 -25.19
C ARG A 12 48.19 23.01 -23.94
N TYR A 13 48.16 24.34 -24.02
CA TYR A 13 47.84 25.21 -22.87
C TYR A 13 46.34 25.25 -22.55
N LEU A 14 45.49 24.80 -23.47
CA LEU A 14 44.04 24.66 -23.27
C LEU A 14 43.64 23.23 -22.85
N GLN A 15 44.59 22.29 -22.81
CA GLN A 15 44.31 20.93 -22.39
C GLN A 15 44.01 20.86 -20.89
N PRO A 16 43.23 19.84 -20.45
CA PRO A 16 43.00 19.59 -19.05
C PRO A 16 44.31 19.45 -18.27
N ARG A 17 44.33 19.98 -17.04
CA ARG A 17 45.46 19.77 -16.14
C ARG A 17 45.38 18.38 -15.53
N TRP A 18 46.54 17.85 -15.14
CA TRP A 18 46.63 16.59 -14.39
C TRP A 18 45.86 16.64 -13.06
N THR A 19 45.75 17.82 -12.45
CA THR A 19 44.97 18.04 -11.23
C THR A 19 43.48 17.87 -11.44
N ASP A 20 42.97 18.15 -12.64
CA ASP A 20 41.54 18.15 -12.96
C ASP A 20 41.11 16.80 -13.56
N PHE A 21 42.07 15.89 -13.75
CA PHE A 21 41.83 14.57 -14.35
C PHE A 21 40.88 13.70 -13.52
N PRO A 22 40.99 13.62 -12.17
CA PRO A 22 40.10 12.80 -11.36
C PRO A 22 38.62 13.17 -11.53
N ASP A 23 38.31 14.47 -11.62
CA ASP A 23 36.93 14.97 -11.76
C ASP A 23 36.30 14.67 -13.12
N ARG A 24 37.11 14.31 -14.12
CA ARG A 24 36.67 13.99 -15.49
C ARG A 24 36.45 12.49 -15.71
N ILE A 25 36.79 11.65 -14.73
CA ILE A 25 36.55 10.21 -14.81
C ILE A 25 35.05 9.94 -14.62
N LEU A 26 34.43 9.28 -15.60
CA LEU A 26 33.00 9.01 -15.57
C LEU A 26 32.66 7.72 -14.80
N ASP A 27 33.49 6.68 -14.93
CA ASP A 27 33.26 5.37 -14.32
C ASP A 27 34.57 4.60 -14.14
N LEU A 28 34.56 3.64 -13.23
CA LEU A 28 35.64 2.70 -12.94
C LEU A 28 35.17 1.27 -13.24
N GLY A 29 35.79 0.65 -14.24
CA GLY A 29 35.55 -0.72 -14.63
C GLY A 29 36.50 -1.69 -13.93
N PHE A 30 36.01 -2.53 -13.03
CA PHE A 30 36.82 -3.56 -12.36
C PHE A 30 36.02 -4.86 -12.19
N VAL A 31 36.68 -6.02 -12.40
CA VAL A 31 36.07 -7.37 -12.33
C VAL A 31 34.88 -7.51 -13.28
N GLY A 32 35.04 -7.03 -14.52
CA GLY A 32 34.00 -7.16 -15.56
C GLY A 32 32.74 -6.33 -15.31
N ARG A 33 32.79 -5.36 -14.39
CA ARG A 33 31.65 -4.49 -14.05
C ARG A 33 32.07 -3.03 -14.07
N TRP A 34 31.17 -2.17 -14.54
CA TRP A 34 31.24 -0.72 -14.42
C TRP A 34 30.51 -0.31 -13.14
N TRP A 35 31.26 0.22 -12.16
CA TRP A 35 30.75 0.36 -10.79
C TRP A 35 29.80 1.54 -10.64
N VAL A 36 30.10 2.68 -11.25
CA VAL A 36 29.25 3.86 -11.20
C VAL A 36 27.97 3.61 -11.99
N LEU A 37 28.06 3.03 -13.18
CA LEU A 37 26.90 2.64 -13.97
C LEU A 37 26.02 1.63 -13.22
N ALA A 38 26.60 0.58 -12.65
CA ALA A 38 25.83 -0.41 -11.89
C ALA A 38 25.13 0.20 -10.67
N ALA A 39 25.77 1.16 -9.99
CA ALA A 39 25.14 1.88 -8.88
C ALA A 39 23.98 2.76 -9.34
N ARG A 40 24.14 3.49 -10.46
CA ARG A 40 23.08 4.33 -11.04
C ARG A 40 21.91 3.54 -11.61
N MET A 41 22.16 2.35 -12.12
CA MET A 41 21.14 1.45 -12.68
C MET A 41 20.41 0.62 -11.63
N ARG A 42 20.78 0.72 -10.34
CA ARG A 42 20.18 -0.11 -9.28
C ARG A 42 18.69 0.16 -9.09
N ASP A 43 18.30 1.43 -9.06
CA ASP A 43 16.96 1.90 -8.71
C ASP A 43 16.38 2.77 -9.85
N CYS A 44 16.65 2.41 -11.11
CA CYS A 44 16.33 3.24 -12.27
C CYS A 44 14.83 3.35 -12.60
N ASP A 45 14.02 2.48 -12.02
CA ASP A 45 12.56 2.45 -12.13
C ASP A 45 11.85 3.24 -11.01
N ILE A 46 12.58 3.68 -9.98
CA ILE A 46 12.05 4.46 -8.87
C ILE A 46 12.14 5.95 -9.20
N ASN A 47 11.00 6.65 -9.12
CA ASN A 47 10.93 8.10 -9.27
C ASN A 47 10.53 8.79 -7.96
N ASP A 48 11.52 9.20 -7.16
CA ASP A 48 11.30 9.86 -5.86
C ASP A 48 10.47 11.16 -5.95
N GLU A 49 10.46 11.82 -7.12
CA GLU A 49 9.70 13.06 -7.32
C GLU A 49 8.19 12.85 -7.23
N GLU A 50 7.71 11.69 -7.70
CA GLU A 50 6.29 11.33 -7.63
C GLU A 50 5.81 11.26 -6.17
N PHE A 51 6.66 10.81 -5.26
CA PHE A 51 6.32 10.55 -3.86
C PHE A 51 6.54 11.74 -2.91
N GLN A 52 6.95 12.92 -3.42
CA GLN A 52 7.24 14.07 -2.56
C GLN A 52 6.04 14.57 -1.75
N HIS A 53 4.83 14.37 -2.26
CA HIS A 53 3.59 14.76 -1.59
C HIS A 53 3.24 13.86 -0.38
N LEU A 54 3.91 12.72 -0.23
CA LEU A 54 3.68 11.80 0.87
C LEU A 54 4.45 12.23 2.14
N PRO A 55 3.89 11.96 3.33
CA PRO A 55 4.59 12.11 4.60
C PRO A 55 5.92 11.34 4.63
N ALA A 56 6.90 11.83 5.40
CA ALA A 56 8.26 11.26 5.45
C ALA A 56 8.31 9.76 5.77
N HIS A 57 7.40 9.26 6.62
CA HIS A 57 7.35 7.84 7.00
C HIS A 57 6.87 6.91 5.87
N LEU A 58 6.23 7.43 4.82
CA LEU A 58 5.79 6.66 3.64
C LEU A 58 6.75 6.77 2.46
N ARG A 59 7.74 7.66 2.54
CA ARG A 59 8.73 7.88 1.47
C ARG A 59 9.92 6.94 1.53
N VAL A 60 10.07 6.19 2.62
CA VAL A 60 11.20 5.30 2.84
C VAL A 60 10.71 3.86 2.80
N VAL A 61 11.28 3.07 1.89
CA VAL A 61 11.01 1.63 1.79
C VAL A 61 12.17 0.86 2.41
N GLY A 62 11.87 0.06 3.44
CA GLY A 62 12.85 -0.82 4.06
C GLY A 62 13.00 -2.15 3.29
N PRO A 63 14.16 -2.84 3.37
CA PRO A 63 14.34 -4.14 2.70
C PRO A 63 13.28 -5.18 3.08
N HIS A 64 12.85 -5.18 4.35
CA HIS A 64 11.81 -6.08 4.83
C HIS A 64 10.43 -5.84 4.19
N GLN A 65 10.17 -4.63 3.67
CA GLN A 65 8.91 -4.28 3.02
C GLN A 65 8.87 -4.73 1.55
N LEU A 66 10.02 -5.08 0.97
CA LEU A 66 10.14 -5.61 -0.39
C LEU A 66 9.89 -7.13 -0.46
N HIS A 67 9.76 -7.79 0.70
CA HIS A 67 9.46 -9.22 0.78
C HIS A 67 7.97 -9.45 1.03
N SER A 68 7.31 -10.22 0.16
CA SER A 68 5.85 -10.39 0.17
C SER A 68 5.34 -11.40 1.20
N GLU A 69 6.21 -12.24 1.75
CA GLU A 69 5.84 -13.38 2.62
C GLU A 69 4.91 -12.99 3.78
N THR A 70 5.23 -11.89 4.49
CA THR A 70 4.41 -11.42 5.61
C THR A 70 3.07 -10.87 5.14
N ASN A 71 3.03 -10.18 4.00
CA ASN A 71 1.81 -9.59 3.45
C ASN A 71 0.84 -10.67 2.96
N GLU A 72 1.36 -11.71 2.29
CA GLU A 72 0.58 -12.86 1.85
C GLU A 72 0.00 -13.63 3.04
N ARG A 73 0.79 -13.87 4.08
CA ARG A 73 0.29 -14.49 5.31
C ARG A 73 -0.84 -13.68 5.96
N LEU A 74 -0.65 -12.37 6.10
CA LEU A 74 -1.67 -11.49 6.68
C LEU A 74 -2.94 -11.45 5.81
N PHE A 75 -2.79 -11.56 4.48
CA PHE A 75 -3.91 -11.65 3.56
C PHE A 75 -4.72 -12.94 3.78
N ASP A 76 -4.06 -14.08 3.97
CA ASP A 76 -4.74 -15.36 4.26
C ASP A 76 -5.47 -15.34 5.61
N GLU A 77 -4.90 -14.65 6.61
CA GLU A 77 -5.50 -14.50 7.93
C GLU A 77 -6.86 -13.80 7.90
N LYS A 78 -7.09 -12.92 6.93
CA LYS A 78 -8.39 -12.25 6.72
C LYS A 78 -9.54 -13.22 6.48
N TYR A 79 -9.28 -14.39 5.89
CA TYR A 79 -10.30 -15.39 5.56
C TYR A 79 -10.61 -16.34 6.72
N LYS A 80 -9.92 -16.20 7.86
CA LYS A 80 -10.21 -17.02 9.04
C LYS A 80 -11.61 -16.69 9.58
N PRO A 81 -12.45 -17.70 9.84
CA PRO A 81 -13.78 -17.46 10.37
C PRO A 81 -13.68 -16.84 11.76
N VAL A 82 -14.57 -15.89 12.05
CA VAL A 82 -14.75 -15.34 13.39
C VAL A 82 -15.37 -16.43 14.26
N VAL A 83 -14.68 -16.81 15.34
CA VAL A 83 -15.20 -17.76 16.32
C VAL A 83 -15.96 -16.99 17.39
N LEU A 84 -17.27 -17.25 17.50
CA LEU A 84 -18.11 -16.71 18.55
C LEU A 84 -17.99 -17.58 19.81
N THR A 85 -17.99 -16.93 20.97
CA THR A 85 -18.11 -17.61 22.27
C THR A 85 -19.55 -18.03 22.51
N GLU A 86 -19.78 -19.06 23.33
CA GLU A 86 -21.13 -19.56 23.65
C GLU A 86 -22.02 -18.43 24.19
N ASP A 87 -21.47 -17.57 25.07
CA ASP A 87 -22.18 -16.40 25.61
C ASP A 87 -22.66 -15.42 24.52
N GLN A 88 -21.87 -15.23 23.46
CA GLN A 88 -22.24 -14.36 22.34
C GLN A 88 -23.34 -14.98 21.47
N VAL A 89 -23.30 -16.30 21.31
CA VAL A 89 -24.35 -17.04 20.60
C VAL A 89 -25.65 -17.01 21.40
N ASP A 90 -25.59 -17.24 22.71
CA ASP A 90 -26.74 -17.23 23.61
C ASP A 90 -27.38 -15.84 23.69
N GLN A 91 -26.56 -14.78 23.77
CA GLN A 91 -27.03 -13.41 23.72
C GLN A 91 -27.76 -13.11 22.40
N ALA A 92 -27.18 -13.52 21.25
CA ALA A 92 -27.83 -13.33 19.95
C ALA A 92 -29.14 -14.11 19.82
N LEU A 93 -29.19 -15.36 20.31
CA LEU A 93 -30.41 -16.17 20.32
C LEU A 93 -31.50 -15.56 21.22
N TRP A 94 -31.12 -15.04 22.38
CA TRP A 94 -32.04 -14.35 23.29
C TRP A 94 -32.62 -13.08 22.64
N GLU A 95 -31.78 -12.27 22.01
CA GLU A 95 -32.20 -11.07 21.27
C GLU A 95 -33.18 -11.42 20.14
N GLU A 96 -32.92 -12.48 19.38
CA GLU A 96 -33.86 -12.96 18.37
C GLU A 96 -35.20 -13.42 18.99
N GLN A 97 -35.16 -14.16 20.10
CA GLN A 97 -36.38 -14.59 20.78
C GLN A 97 -37.22 -13.41 21.28
N VAL A 98 -36.58 -12.39 21.86
CA VAL A 98 -37.25 -11.17 22.32
C VAL A 98 -37.91 -10.45 21.14
N LEU A 99 -37.19 -10.26 20.04
CA LEU A 99 -37.75 -9.64 18.82
C LEU A 99 -38.95 -10.42 18.26
N GLN A 100 -38.89 -11.75 18.26
CA GLN A 100 -40.01 -12.58 17.80
C GLN A 100 -41.23 -12.44 18.72
N LYS A 101 -41.00 -12.36 20.04
CA LYS A 101 -42.08 -12.15 21.02
C LYS A 101 -42.73 -10.78 20.83
N GLU A 102 -41.95 -9.72 20.71
CA GLU A 102 -42.48 -8.37 20.45
C GLU A 102 -43.30 -8.30 19.15
N LYS A 103 -42.85 -8.98 18.09
CA LYS A 103 -43.62 -9.08 16.84
C LYS A 103 -44.95 -9.80 17.03
N LYS A 104 -44.98 -10.90 17.79
CA LYS A 104 -46.23 -11.63 18.10
C LYS A 104 -47.18 -10.78 18.93
N ASP A 105 -46.66 -10.08 19.94
CA ASP A 105 -47.47 -9.23 20.81
C ASP A 105 -48.08 -8.06 20.02
N LYS A 106 -47.31 -7.42 19.13
CA LYS A 106 -47.83 -6.40 18.20
C LYS A 106 -48.88 -6.95 17.24
N LEU A 107 -48.67 -8.16 16.71
CA LEU A 107 -49.65 -8.83 15.83
C LEU A 107 -50.95 -9.14 16.57
N ALA A 108 -50.86 -9.67 17.79
CA ALA A 108 -52.01 -9.97 18.64
C ALA A 108 -52.80 -8.70 18.96
N LEU A 109 -52.11 -7.60 19.32
CA LEU A 109 -52.76 -6.31 19.54
C LEU A 109 -53.48 -5.82 18.28
N SER A 110 -52.86 -5.93 17.10
CA SER A 110 -53.51 -5.54 15.84
C SER A 110 -54.72 -6.41 15.48
N GLN A 111 -54.69 -7.71 15.78
CA GLN A 111 -55.83 -8.62 15.59
C GLN A 111 -56.98 -8.28 16.54
N VAL A 112 -56.68 -8.06 17.82
CA VAL A 112 -57.68 -7.65 18.81
C VAL A 112 -58.29 -6.30 18.40
N ASP A 113 -57.48 -5.31 18.01
CA ASP A 113 -57.98 -4.01 17.54
C ASP A 113 -58.89 -4.16 16.30
N SER A 114 -58.55 -5.05 15.35
CA SER A 114 -59.39 -5.32 14.18
C SER A 114 -60.71 -6.02 14.50
N LEU A 115 -60.73 -6.93 15.49
CA LEU A 115 -61.93 -7.59 15.97
C LEU A 115 -62.84 -6.60 16.71
N VAL A 116 -62.27 -5.76 17.57
CA VAL A 116 -63.00 -4.69 18.26
C VAL A 116 -63.59 -3.69 17.26
N GLN A 117 -62.86 -3.30 16.21
CA GLN A 117 -63.41 -2.43 15.16
C GLN A 117 -64.52 -3.09 14.31
N SER A 118 -64.55 -4.43 14.22
CA SER A 118 -65.61 -5.17 13.51
C SER A 118 -66.88 -5.40 14.35
N GLU A 119 -66.77 -5.37 15.68
CA GLU A 119 -67.87 -5.55 16.63
C GLU A 119 -68.58 -4.24 17.01
N VAL A 120 -68.09 -3.07 16.57
CA VAL A 120 -68.78 -1.78 16.73
C VAL A 120 -69.78 -1.59 15.57
N PRO A 121 -71.11 -1.71 15.79
CA PRO A 121 -72.10 -1.37 14.77
C PRO A 121 -72.23 0.16 14.66
N ARG A 122 -72.48 0.64 13.44
CA ARG A 122 -72.90 2.03 13.15
C ARG A 122 -74.22 2.38 13.81
#